data_AF-A0A151B302-F1
#
_entry.id   AF-A0A151B302-F1
#
_cell.length_a   1.000
_cell.length_b   1.000
_cell.length_c   1.000
_cell.angle_alpha   90.00
_cell.angle_beta   90.00
_cell.angle_gamma   90.00
#
_symmetry.space_group_name_H-M   'P 1'
#
loop_
_entity.id
_entity.type
_entity.pdbx_description
1 polymer ?
#
loop_
_entity_poly.entity_id
_entity_poly.type
_entity_poly.pdbx_seq_one_letter_code
_entity_poly.pdbx_strand_id
1 'polypeptide(L)'
;MDTNLQKINEIIQMGYTKLEEENVKDACTIWMKAWESLKRVIHVKKFTSIEEIDDEFEGYESLENWCQDFEMELENAASLNKEFYKIRIRYCMEFYNLLPDSDEFIILNMKLAEAESYFEIGSIMTSEKIFESAAEEFNDYAWVYIKWGDVYWLSNILKKQRELIDFDKAEKIYREGLNKGLEDEYILEDRLNDLLEAKEKLSLK
;
A
#
# COMPACT_ATOMS: atom_id res chain seq x y z
N MET A 1 -9.25 23.59 16.33
CA MET A 1 -9.71 22.58 15.34
C MET A 1 -11.17 22.75 14.89
N ASP A 2 -11.45 22.53 13.59
CA ASP A 2 -12.79 22.35 13.01
C ASP A 2 -13.55 21.18 13.69
N THR A 3 -14.84 21.37 14.03
CA THR A 3 -15.65 20.33 14.70
C THR A 3 -15.78 19.03 13.90
N ASN A 4 -15.67 19.09 12.56
CA ASN A 4 -15.67 17.89 11.73
C ASN A 4 -14.35 17.12 11.85
N LEU A 5 -13.22 17.83 11.87
CA LEU A 5 -11.89 17.24 12.05
C LEU A 5 -11.76 16.63 13.46
N GLN A 6 -12.31 17.27 14.49
CA GLN A 6 -12.30 16.70 15.85
C GLN A 6 -13.04 15.36 15.91
N LYS A 7 -14.20 15.25 15.25
CA LYS A 7 -14.94 13.97 15.17
C LYS A 7 -14.20 12.91 14.38
N ILE A 8 -13.49 13.30 13.31
CA ILE A 8 -12.62 12.39 12.56
C ILE A 8 -11.52 11.86 13.48
N ASN A 9 -10.86 12.73 14.24
CA ASN A 9 -9.84 12.34 15.21
C ASN A 9 -10.36 11.34 16.25
N GLU A 10 -11.56 11.55 16.81
CA GLU A 10 -12.18 10.61 17.74
C GLU A 10 -12.36 9.21 17.11
N ILE A 11 -12.80 9.14 15.85
CA ILE A 11 -12.97 7.87 15.12
C ILE A 11 -11.60 7.23 14.84
N ILE A 12 -10.59 8.02 14.48
CA ILE A 12 -9.21 7.54 14.27
C ILE A 12 -8.69 6.90 15.56
N GLN A 13 -8.80 7.60 16.68
CA GLN A 13 -8.38 7.09 17.99
C GLN A 13 -9.10 5.80 18.37
N MET A 14 -10.41 5.69 18.11
CA MET A 14 -11.16 4.45 18.33
C MET A 14 -10.62 3.27 17.51
N GLY A 15 -10.13 3.51 16.30
CA GLY A 15 -9.51 2.47 15.47
C GLY A 15 -8.16 2.02 16.04
N TYR A 16 -7.32 2.94 16.50
CA TYR A 16 -6.08 2.58 17.21
C TYR A 16 -6.36 1.76 18.47
N THR A 17 -7.37 2.12 19.28
CA THR A 17 -7.80 1.29 20.42
C THR A 17 -8.19 -0.12 19.99
N LYS A 18 -8.79 -0.30 18.81
CA LYS A 18 -9.08 -1.65 18.29
C LYS A 18 -7.83 -2.40 17.85
N LEU A 19 -6.80 -1.73 17.34
CA LEU A 19 -5.51 -2.36 17.06
C LEU A 19 -4.82 -2.82 18.34
N GLU A 20 -4.85 -2.03 19.41
CA GLU A 20 -4.34 -2.42 20.73
C GLU A 20 -5.06 -3.65 21.30
N GLU A 21 -6.33 -3.84 20.96
CA GLU A 21 -7.13 -5.02 21.30
C GLU A 21 -6.92 -6.21 20.32
N GLU A 22 -5.94 -6.13 19.42
CA GLU A 22 -5.65 -7.11 18.35
C GLU A 22 -6.85 -7.35 17.40
N ASN A 23 -7.74 -6.37 17.26
CA ASN A 23 -8.96 -6.45 16.46
C ASN A 23 -8.86 -5.60 15.19
N VAL A 24 -7.97 -6.01 14.29
CA VAL A 24 -7.68 -5.34 13.02
C VAL A 24 -8.92 -5.15 12.13
N LYS A 25 -9.83 -6.12 12.13
CA LYS A 25 -11.06 -6.06 11.32
C LYS A 25 -11.96 -4.90 11.75
N ASP A 26 -12.18 -4.76 13.06
CA ASP A 26 -13.01 -3.68 13.58
C ASP A 26 -12.29 -2.34 13.47
N ALA A 27 -10.96 -2.30 13.66
CA ALA A 27 -10.14 -1.12 13.42
C ALA A 27 -10.33 -0.58 11.99
N CYS A 28 -10.14 -1.43 10.98
CA CYS A 28 -10.35 -1.07 9.56
C CYS A 28 -11.80 -0.62 9.28
N THR A 29 -12.78 -1.26 9.92
CA THR A 29 -14.20 -0.89 9.75
C THR A 29 -14.50 0.49 10.35
N ILE A 30 -13.85 0.84 11.45
CA ILE A 30 -13.94 2.16 12.09
C ILE A 30 -13.22 3.21 11.24
N TRP A 31 -11.98 2.96 10.84
CA TRP A 31 -11.20 3.86 10.01
C TRP A 31 -11.81 4.12 8.63
N MET A 32 -12.52 3.17 8.05
CA MET A 32 -13.33 3.43 6.85
C MET A 32 -14.35 4.55 7.08
N LYS A 33 -14.96 4.65 8.27
CA LYS A 33 -15.90 5.74 8.58
C LYS A 33 -15.17 7.08 8.76
N ALA A 34 -13.95 7.07 9.28
CA ALA A 34 -13.11 8.25 9.35
C ALA A 34 -12.77 8.73 7.92
N TRP A 35 -12.34 7.83 7.04
CA TRP A 35 -12.06 8.13 5.63
C TRP A 35 -13.28 8.72 4.91
N GLU A 36 -14.45 8.09 4.99
CA GLU A 36 -15.68 8.64 4.38
C GLU A 36 -16.04 10.03 4.92
N SER A 37 -15.68 10.33 6.16
CA SER A 37 -15.89 11.65 6.76
C SER A 37 -14.84 12.66 6.31
N LEU A 38 -13.58 12.24 6.19
CA LEU A 38 -12.49 13.06 5.69
C LEU A 38 -12.71 13.47 4.23
N LYS A 39 -13.16 12.56 3.35
CA LYS A 39 -13.53 12.88 1.97
C LYS A 39 -14.51 14.04 1.85
N ARG A 40 -15.48 14.14 2.77
CA ARG A 40 -16.42 15.28 2.79
C ARG A 40 -15.74 16.59 3.16
N VAL A 41 -14.78 16.57 4.08
CA VAL A 41 -13.97 17.74 4.44
C VAL A 41 -13.10 18.16 3.26
N ILE A 42 -12.40 17.22 2.63
CA ILE A 42 -11.58 17.43 1.41
C ILE A 42 -12.41 18.16 0.34
N HIS A 43 -13.60 17.65 0.01
CA HIS A 43 -14.44 18.28 -1.01
C HIS A 43 -14.95 19.68 -0.65
N VAL A 44 -15.35 19.90 0.61
CA VAL A 44 -15.90 21.18 1.04
C VAL A 44 -14.81 22.25 1.07
N LYS A 45 -13.63 21.92 1.58
CA LYS A 45 -12.49 22.84 1.69
C LYS A 45 -11.63 22.91 0.44
N LYS A 46 -11.79 21.95 -0.48
CA LYS A 46 -11.04 21.81 -1.73
C LYS A 46 -9.54 21.63 -1.50
N PHE A 47 -9.19 20.86 -0.48
CA PHE A 47 -7.81 20.43 -0.28
C PHE A 47 -7.37 19.55 -1.45
N THR A 48 -6.09 19.67 -1.82
CA THR A 48 -5.48 18.82 -2.85
C THR A 48 -4.29 18.03 -2.33
N SER A 49 -3.87 18.24 -1.08
CA SER A 49 -2.84 17.44 -0.41
C SER A 49 -3.28 17.06 1.01
N ILE A 50 -2.72 15.97 1.57
CA ILE A 50 -3.00 15.57 2.95
C ILE A 50 -2.36 16.53 3.97
N GLU A 51 -1.22 17.12 3.61
CA GLU A 51 -0.44 18.07 4.40
C GLU A 51 -1.23 19.35 4.66
N GLU A 52 -1.98 19.85 3.67
CA GLU A 52 -2.91 20.98 3.85
C GLU A 52 -3.97 20.72 4.92
N ILE A 53 -4.41 19.47 5.06
CA ILE A 53 -5.37 19.08 6.08
C ILE A 53 -4.68 18.95 7.44
N ASP A 54 -3.48 18.38 7.45
CA ASP A 54 -2.67 18.18 8.65
C ASP A 54 -2.28 19.50 9.33
N ASP A 55 -2.04 20.56 8.56
CA ASP A 55 -1.84 21.92 9.10
C ASP A 55 -3.04 22.41 9.94
N GLU A 56 -4.25 21.92 9.69
CA GLU A 56 -5.46 22.22 10.45
C GLU A 56 -5.85 21.13 11.48
N PHE A 57 -5.15 19.99 11.48
CA PHE A 57 -5.49 18.79 12.23
C PHE A 57 -4.58 18.60 13.46
N GLU A 58 -5.07 19.04 14.62
CA GLU A 58 -4.43 18.81 15.93
C GLU A 58 -4.81 17.43 16.52
N GLY A 59 -4.51 16.36 15.79
CA GLY A 59 -4.97 15.00 16.07
C GLY A 59 -4.19 14.22 17.13
N TYR A 60 -4.65 13.00 17.39
CA TYR A 60 -3.91 11.96 18.13
C TYR A 60 -2.64 11.55 17.37
N GLU A 61 -2.75 11.47 16.04
CA GLU A 61 -1.66 11.28 15.09
C GLU A 61 -1.83 12.24 13.91
N SER A 62 -0.80 12.41 13.08
CA SER A 62 -0.96 13.07 11.78
C SER A 62 -1.86 12.22 10.87
N LEU A 63 -2.64 12.88 10.02
CA LEU A 63 -3.46 12.21 9.01
C LEU A 63 -2.58 11.53 7.97
N GLU A 64 -1.42 12.10 7.63
CA GLU A 64 -0.45 11.45 6.75
C GLU A 64 -0.05 10.06 7.29
N ASN A 65 0.35 9.96 8.58
CA ASN A 65 0.70 8.70 9.21
C ASN A 65 -0.51 7.76 9.27
N TRP A 66 -1.65 8.27 9.74
CA TRP A 66 -2.87 7.48 9.84
C TRP A 66 -3.31 6.92 8.48
N CYS A 67 -3.15 7.67 7.39
CA CYS A 67 -3.52 7.22 6.06
C CYS A 67 -2.66 6.02 5.61
N GLN A 68 -1.38 6.00 5.95
CA GLN A 68 -0.46 4.89 5.69
C GLN A 68 -0.73 3.70 6.61
N ASP A 69 -0.99 3.94 7.90
CA ASP A 69 -1.40 2.89 8.84
C ASP A 69 -2.69 2.22 8.38
N PHE A 70 -3.68 3.01 7.93
CA PHE A 70 -4.94 2.46 7.46
C PHE A 70 -4.76 1.60 6.22
N GLU A 71 -3.92 2.04 5.28
CA GLU A 71 -3.53 1.27 4.11
C GLU A 71 -2.94 -0.10 4.50
N MET A 72 -1.96 -0.09 5.40
CA MET A 72 -1.26 -1.30 5.87
C MET A 72 -2.20 -2.24 6.63
N GLU A 73 -3.06 -1.70 7.49
CA GLU A 73 -4.00 -2.52 8.26
C GLU A 73 -5.09 -3.14 7.39
N LEU A 74 -5.44 -2.53 6.25
CA LEU A 74 -6.31 -3.17 5.26
C LEU A 74 -5.63 -4.39 4.63
N GLU A 75 -4.32 -4.36 4.42
CA GLU A 75 -3.54 -5.55 4.00
C GLU A 75 -3.55 -6.62 5.10
N ASN A 76 -3.27 -6.24 6.35
CA ASN A 76 -3.29 -7.15 7.50
C ASN A 76 -4.67 -7.81 7.65
N ALA A 77 -5.75 -7.04 7.55
CA ALA A 77 -7.12 -7.55 7.59
C ALA A 77 -7.43 -8.49 6.40
N ALA A 78 -6.81 -8.26 5.24
CA ALA A 78 -7.00 -9.09 4.04
C ALA A 78 -6.44 -10.51 4.20
N SER A 79 -5.46 -10.71 5.09
CA SER A 79 -4.99 -12.04 5.47
C SER A 79 -6.08 -12.90 6.13
N LEU A 80 -7.00 -12.27 6.86
CA LEU A 80 -8.15 -12.90 7.52
C LEU A 80 -9.37 -13.00 6.59
N ASN A 81 -9.60 -11.95 5.80
CA ASN A 81 -10.71 -11.87 4.86
C ASN A 81 -10.30 -11.12 3.59
N LYS A 82 -10.15 -11.85 2.49
CA LYS A 82 -9.73 -11.32 1.19
C LYS A 82 -10.58 -10.16 0.64
N GLU A 83 -11.81 -9.96 1.11
CA GLU A 83 -12.62 -8.80 0.70
C GLU A 83 -11.96 -7.46 1.09
N PHE A 84 -11.07 -7.43 2.10
CA PHE A 84 -10.32 -6.23 2.45
C PHE A 84 -9.34 -5.78 1.36
N TYR A 85 -8.87 -6.66 0.46
CA TYR A 85 -8.09 -6.21 -0.70
C TYR A 85 -8.91 -5.31 -1.63
N LYS A 86 -10.20 -5.61 -1.85
CA LYS A 86 -11.08 -4.72 -2.64
C LYS A 86 -11.29 -3.38 -1.95
N ILE A 87 -11.28 -3.38 -0.62
CA ILE A 87 -11.38 -2.18 0.19
C ILE A 87 -10.10 -1.35 0.07
N ARG A 88 -8.92 -1.98 0.21
CA ARG A 88 -7.60 -1.37 0.03
C ARG A 88 -7.46 -0.74 -1.35
N ILE A 89 -7.83 -1.46 -2.42
CA ILE A 89 -7.87 -0.94 -3.79
C ILE A 89 -8.68 0.36 -3.85
N ARG A 90 -9.95 0.32 -3.41
CA ARG A 90 -10.82 1.50 -3.47
C ARG A 90 -10.24 2.67 -2.67
N TYR A 91 -9.75 2.39 -1.46
CA TYR A 91 -9.18 3.41 -0.59
C TYR A 91 -7.95 4.09 -1.22
N CYS A 92 -6.98 3.30 -1.71
CA CYS A 92 -5.77 3.82 -2.35
C CYS A 92 -6.12 4.66 -3.59
N MET A 93 -6.99 4.14 -4.46
CA MET A 93 -7.48 4.86 -5.63
C MET A 93 -8.16 6.18 -5.25
N GLU A 94 -9.03 6.17 -4.24
CA GLU A 94 -9.69 7.38 -3.78
C GLU A 94 -8.67 8.39 -3.22
N PHE A 95 -7.66 7.93 -2.48
CA PHE A 95 -6.64 8.78 -1.87
C PHE A 95 -5.91 9.62 -2.92
N TYR A 96 -5.20 8.98 -3.86
CA TYR A 96 -4.38 9.74 -4.82
C TYR A 96 -5.22 10.50 -5.86
N ASN A 97 -6.49 10.15 -6.07
CA ASN A 97 -7.38 10.92 -6.94
C ASN A 97 -7.97 12.15 -6.25
N LEU A 98 -8.15 12.11 -4.94
CA LEU A 98 -8.68 13.23 -4.15
C LEU A 98 -7.58 14.19 -3.71
N LEU A 99 -6.38 13.67 -3.44
CA LEU A 99 -5.26 14.42 -2.89
C LEU A 99 -4.01 14.28 -3.78
N PRO A 100 -4.09 14.67 -5.07
CA PRO A 100 -3.01 14.43 -6.03
C PRO A 100 -1.72 15.23 -5.75
N ASP A 101 -1.79 16.27 -4.93
CA ASP A 101 -0.66 17.15 -4.60
C ASP A 101 0.00 16.77 -3.25
N SER A 102 -0.36 15.61 -2.67
CA SER A 102 0.31 15.07 -1.48
C SER A 102 1.75 14.66 -1.78
N ASP A 103 2.54 14.45 -0.72
CA ASP A 103 3.92 13.99 -0.86
C ASP A 103 4.05 12.78 -1.80
N GLU A 104 5.09 12.82 -2.63
CA GLU A 104 5.30 11.84 -3.69
C GLU A 104 5.41 10.41 -3.14
N PHE A 105 6.01 10.26 -1.96
CA PHE A 105 6.22 8.96 -1.32
C PHE A 105 4.90 8.32 -0.87
N ILE A 106 3.98 9.08 -0.28
CA ILE A 106 2.66 8.54 0.10
C ILE A 106 1.83 8.20 -1.14
N ILE A 107 1.90 9.00 -2.20
CA ILE A 107 1.23 8.71 -3.48
C ILE A 107 1.79 7.41 -4.08
N LEU A 108 3.10 7.25 -4.11
CA LEU A 108 3.77 6.03 -4.53
C LEU A 108 3.27 4.83 -3.71
N ASN A 109 3.28 4.92 -2.39
CA ASN A 109 2.85 3.82 -1.51
C ASN A 109 1.41 3.39 -1.81
N MET A 110 0.49 4.34 -2.00
CA MET A 110 -0.90 4.04 -2.36
C MET A 110 -1.02 3.33 -3.72
N LYS A 111 -0.25 3.75 -4.73
CA LYS A 111 -0.26 3.10 -6.05
C LYS A 111 0.32 1.68 -6.00
N LEU A 112 1.41 1.46 -5.26
CA LEU A 112 1.99 0.13 -5.08
C LEU A 112 1.04 -0.79 -4.29
N ALA A 113 0.41 -0.27 -3.24
CA ALA A 113 -0.60 -0.98 -2.45
C ALA A 113 -1.82 -1.42 -3.28
N GLU A 114 -2.29 -0.56 -4.19
CA GLU A 114 -3.32 -0.88 -5.17
C GLU A 114 -2.86 -2.04 -6.08
N ALA A 115 -1.65 -1.95 -6.64
CA ALA A 115 -1.09 -2.95 -7.54
C ALA A 115 -0.95 -4.32 -6.86
N GLU A 116 -0.38 -4.38 -5.65
CA GLU A 116 -0.28 -5.59 -4.83
C GLU A 116 -1.66 -6.20 -4.57
N SER A 117 -2.64 -5.36 -4.21
CA SER A 117 -3.99 -5.82 -3.90
C SER A 117 -4.71 -6.40 -5.13
N TYR A 118 -4.48 -5.85 -6.32
CA TYR A 118 -4.98 -6.44 -7.57
C TYR A 118 -4.35 -7.81 -7.85
N PHE A 119 -3.06 -7.97 -7.57
CA PHE A 119 -2.38 -9.27 -7.70
C PHE A 119 -3.00 -10.31 -6.75
N GLU A 120 -3.24 -9.93 -5.50
CA GLU A 120 -3.78 -10.79 -4.44
C GLU A 120 -5.20 -11.31 -4.69
N ILE A 121 -5.98 -10.59 -5.50
CA ILE A 121 -7.32 -11.01 -5.96
C ILE A 121 -7.29 -11.70 -7.33
N GLY A 122 -6.11 -11.94 -7.91
CA GLY A 122 -5.91 -12.65 -9.18
C GLY A 122 -6.06 -11.79 -10.42
N SER A 123 -6.13 -10.46 -10.28
CA SER A 123 -6.21 -9.51 -11.40
C SER A 123 -4.81 -9.11 -11.89
N ILE A 124 -4.03 -10.12 -12.31
CA ILE A 124 -2.59 -10.00 -12.58
C ILE A 124 -2.30 -8.93 -13.65
N MET A 125 -3.05 -8.92 -14.76
CA MET A 125 -2.87 -7.93 -15.82
C MET A 125 -3.13 -6.49 -15.36
N THR A 126 -4.02 -6.28 -14.40
CA THR A 126 -4.28 -4.94 -13.85
C THR A 126 -3.13 -4.53 -12.92
N SER A 127 -2.71 -5.43 -12.04
CA SER A 127 -1.54 -5.24 -11.17
C SER A 127 -0.31 -4.84 -11.98
N GLU A 128 0.00 -5.59 -13.04
CA GLU A 128 1.13 -5.33 -13.95
C GLU A 128 1.11 -3.93 -14.53
N LYS A 129 -0.04 -3.47 -15.06
CA LYS A 129 -0.13 -2.14 -15.66
C LYS A 129 0.12 -1.03 -14.65
N ILE A 130 -0.30 -1.21 -13.41
CA ILE A 130 -0.08 -0.22 -12.35
C ILE A 130 1.40 -0.18 -11.98
N PHE A 131 2.04 -1.34 -11.83
CA PHE A 131 3.49 -1.39 -11.58
C PHE A 131 4.32 -0.84 -12.75
N GLU A 132 3.97 -1.16 -14.00
CA GLU A 132 4.60 -0.59 -15.20
C GLU A 132 4.48 0.94 -15.19
N SER A 133 3.28 1.47 -14.93
CA SER A 133 3.06 2.91 -14.81
C SER A 133 3.86 3.54 -13.67
N ALA A 134 3.93 2.87 -12.51
CA ALA A 134 4.70 3.34 -11.36
C ALA A 134 6.21 3.33 -11.64
N ALA A 135 6.71 2.37 -12.42
CA ALA A 135 8.12 2.30 -12.83
C ALA A 135 8.49 3.36 -13.86
N GLU A 136 7.52 3.89 -14.62
CA GLU A 136 7.73 5.06 -15.48
C GLU A 136 7.72 6.37 -14.68
N GLU A 137 6.76 6.52 -13.76
CA GLU A 137 6.51 7.76 -13.01
C GLU A 137 7.50 7.95 -11.85
N PHE A 138 7.71 6.92 -11.03
CA PHE A 138 8.52 6.93 -9.80
C PHE A 138 9.83 6.16 -9.99
N ASN A 139 10.45 6.35 -11.15
CA ASN A 139 11.52 5.48 -11.63
C ASN A 139 12.83 5.55 -10.82
N ASP A 140 12.93 6.52 -9.90
CA ASP A 140 14.04 6.75 -8.97
C ASP A 140 13.83 6.10 -7.59
N TYR A 141 12.67 5.45 -7.37
CA TYR A 141 12.35 4.78 -6.10
C TYR A 141 12.55 3.26 -6.20
N ALA A 142 13.45 2.71 -5.38
CA ALA A 142 13.72 1.27 -5.35
C ALA A 142 12.47 0.45 -4.99
N TRP A 143 11.59 1.02 -4.16
CA TRP A 143 10.34 0.39 -3.72
C TRP A 143 9.43 -0.06 -4.85
N VAL A 144 9.43 0.62 -6.00
CA VAL A 144 8.66 0.18 -7.17
C VAL A 144 9.10 -1.22 -7.60
N TYR A 145 10.40 -1.40 -7.80
CA TYR A 145 10.98 -2.66 -8.26
C TYR A 145 10.93 -3.74 -7.17
N ILE A 146 11.07 -3.36 -5.90
CA ILE A 146 10.95 -4.28 -4.76
C ILE A 146 9.53 -4.86 -4.73
N LYS A 147 8.50 -4.02 -4.62
CA LYS A 147 7.11 -4.48 -4.50
C LYS A 147 6.64 -5.22 -5.76
N TRP A 148 7.07 -4.77 -6.95
CA TRP A 148 6.72 -5.43 -8.19
C TRP A 148 7.37 -6.82 -8.33
N GLY A 149 8.62 -6.98 -7.93
CA GLY A 149 9.24 -8.31 -7.91
C GLY A 149 8.60 -9.22 -6.85
N ASP A 150 8.29 -8.67 -5.67
CA ASP A 150 7.75 -9.41 -4.53
C ASP A 150 6.43 -10.12 -4.86
N VAL A 151 5.55 -9.51 -5.66
CA VAL A 151 4.24 -10.13 -5.96
C VAL A 151 4.37 -11.50 -6.65
N TYR A 152 5.47 -11.74 -7.37
CA TYR A 152 5.68 -12.98 -8.12
C TYR A 152 6.17 -14.17 -7.30
N TRP A 153 6.53 -13.98 -6.03
CA TRP A 153 7.02 -15.10 -5.20
C TRP A 153 6.69 -14.99 -3.71
N LEU A 154 6.27 -13.81 -3.22
CA LEU A 154 5.91 -13.58 -1.82
C LEU A 154 4.40 -13.38 -1.58
N SER A 155 3.61 -13.07 -2.62
CA SER A 155 2.18 -12.85 -2.45
C SER A 155 1.43 -14.05 -1.85
N ASN A 156 0.45 -13.76 -1.01
CA ASN A 156 -0.38 -14.74 -0.33
C ASN A 156 -1.23 -15.58 -1.29
N ILE A 157 -1.68 -15.01 -2.42
CA ILE A 157 -2.40 -15.75 -3.47
C ILE A 157 -1.61 -16.97 -3.97
N LEU A 158 -0.27 -16.90 -4.00
CA LEU A 158 0.61 -17.95 -4.52
C LEU A 158 0.56 -19.25 -3.71
N LYS A 159 0.16 -19.18 -2.43
CA LYS A 159 -0.09 -20.37 -1.59
C LYS A 159 -1.17 -21.27 -2.20
N LYS A 160 -2.12 -20.69 -2.94
CA LYS A 160 -3.24 -21.39 -3.60
C LYS A 160 -3.08 -21.50 -5.12
N GLN A 161 -2.43 -20.51 -5.75
CA GLN A 161 -2.21 -20.44 -7.19
C GLN A 161 -0.71 -20.44 -7.48
N ARG A 162 -0.08 -21.62 -7.34
CA ARG A 162 1.37 -21.76 -7.48
C ARG A 162 1.87 -21.53 -8.90
N GLU A 163 0.99 -21.68 -9.89
CA GLU A 163 1.25 -21.39 -11.30
C GLU A 163 1.54 -19.91 -11.57
N LEU A 164 1.19 -19.02 -10.64
CA LEU A 164 1.51 -17.59 -10.73
C LEU A 164 2.92 -17.26 -10.21
N ILE A 165 3.62 -18.22 -9.61
CA ILE A 165 4.99 -18.02 -9.16
C ILE A 165 5.89 -17.85 -10.38
N ASP A 166 6.61 -16.74 -10.47
CA ASP A 166 7.53 -16.45 -11.56
C ASP A 166 8.84 -15.85 -11.03
N PHE A 167 9.75 -16.74 -10.63
CA PHE A 167 11.06 -16.35 -10.13
C PHE A 167 11.95 -15.67 -11.18
N ASP A 168 11.78 -15.99 -12.46
CA ASP A 168 12.59 -15.38 -13.52
C ASP A 168 12.14 -13.94 -13.76
N LYS A 169 10.84 -13.69 -13.68
CA LYS A 169 10.29 -12.34 -13.74
C LYS A 169 10.66 -11.49 -12.53
N ALA A 170 10.52 -12.02 -11.31
CA ALA A 170 10.96 -11.33 -10.09
C ALA A 170 12.45 -10.94 -10.18
N GLU A 171 13.30 -11.89 -10.59
CA GLU A 171 14.73 -11.66 -10.77
C GLU A 171 15.01 -10.54 -11.80
N LYS A 172 14.31 -10.57 -12.94
CA LYS A 172 14.44 -9.53 -13.97
C LYS A 172 14.10 -8.15 -13.41
N ILE A 173 12.99 -8.02 -12.68
CA ILE A 173 12.53 -6.76 -12.09
C ILE A 173 13.55 -6.23 -11.08
N TYR A 174 14.05 -7.06 -10.17
CA TYR A 174 15.05 -6.63 -9.20
C TYR A 174 16.35 -6.16 -9.87
N ARG A 175 16.82 -6.90 -10.89
CA ARG A 175 18.01 -6.51 -11.67
C ARG A 175 17.80 -5.22 -12.44
N GLU A 176 16.59 -4.95 -12.91
CA GLU A 176 16.25 -3.68 -13.54
C GLU A 176 16.41 -2.50 -12.57
N GLY A 177 15.88 -2.64 -11.35
CA GLY A 177 16.08 -1.65 -10.28
C GLY A 177 17.55 -1.44 -9.91
N LEU A 178 18.32 -2.53 -9.74
CA LEU A 178 19.76 -2.46 -9.42
C LEU A 178 20.58 -1.74 -10.49
N ASN A 179 20.22 -1.87 -11.77
CA ASN A 179 20.92 -1.19 -12.86
C ASN A 179 20.74 0.34 -12.86
N LYS A 180 19.86 0.88 -12.00
CA LYS A 180 19.58 2.31 -11.90
C LYS A 180 20.39 3.04 -10.85
N GLY A 181 21.05 2.33 -9.92
CA GLY A 181 21.87 2.97 -8.86
C GLY A 181 21.02 3.81 -7.90
N LEU A 182 19.92 3.22 -7.41
CA LEU A 182 18.92 3.88 -6.56
C LEU A 182 19.42 3.99 -5.10
N GLU A 183 18.90 4.95 -4.33
CA GLU A 183 19.34 5.20 -2.94
C GLU A 183 19.22 3.94 -2.05
N ASP A 184 18.13 3.19 -2.20
CA ASP A 184 17.84 1.98 -1.44
C ASP A 184 18.16 0.68 -2.21
N GLU A 185 19.16 0.70 -3.11
CA GLU A 185 19.51 -0.47 -3.92
C GLU A 185 19.92 -1.70 -3.09
N TYR A 186 20.43 -1.50 -1.87
CA TYR A 186 20.79 -2.59 -0.95
C TYR A 186 19.58 -3.48 -0.60
N ILE A 187 18.36 -2.92 -0.55
CA ILE A 187 17.14 -3.71 -0.30
C ILE A 187 16.83 -4.60 -1.52
N LEU A 188 17.09 -4.11 -2.73
CA LEU A 188 16.97 -4.91 -3.95
C LEU A 188 18.01 -6.04 -4.00
N GLU A 189 19.24 -5.79 -3.54
CA GLU A 189 20.27 -6.82 -3.43
C GLU A 189 19.86 -7.92 -2.45
N ASP A 190 19.40 -7.54 -1.26
CA ASP A 190 18.89 -8.48 -0.25
C ASP A 190 17.70 -9.28 -0.80
N ARG A 191 16.76 -8.62 -1.49
CA ARG A 191 15.63 -9.32 -2.11
C ARG A 191 16.04 -10.30 -3.18
N LEU A 192 16.98 -9.94 -4.03
CA LEU A 192 17.51 -10.80 -5.07
C LEU A 192 18.24 -12.01 -4.48
N ASN A 193 18.99 -11.83 -3.40
CA ASN A 193 19.65 -12.94 -2.70
C ASN A 193 18.62 -13.93 -2.13
N ASP A 194 17.60 -13.44 -1.42
CA ASP A 194 16.52 -14.28 -0.89
C ASP A 194 15.78 -15.05 -1.99
N LEU A 195 15.55 -14.41 -3.14
CA LEU A 195 14.93 -15.02 -4.32
C LEU A 195 15.78 -16.17 -4.88
N LEU A 196 17.10 -15.96 -5.03
CA LEU A 196 18.02 -16.97 -5.55
C LEU A 196 18.12 -18.17 -4.61
N GLU A 197 18.16 -17.95 -3.29
CA GLU A 197 18.08 -19.03 -2.31
C GLU A 197 16.77 -19.82 -2.41
N ALA A 198 15.64 -19.13 -2.61
CA ALA A 198 14.34 -19.77 -2.76
C ALA A 198 14.29 -20.64 -4.04
N LYS A 199 14.85 -20.14 -5.17
CA LYS A 199 14.98 -20.90 -6.43
C LYS A 199 15.81 -22.17 -6.24
N GLU A 200 16.96 -22.07 -5.57
CA GLU A 200 17.83 -23.23 -5.32
C GLU A 200 17.11 -24.30 -4.49
N LYS A 201 16.46 -23.90 -3.39
CA LYS A 201 15.69 -24.81 -2.52
C LYS A 201 14.57 -25.55 -3.26
N LEU A 202 13.98 -24.93 -4.30
CA LEU A 202 12.96 -25.56 -5.15
C LEU A 202 13.56 -26.51 -6.19
N SER A 203 14.73 -26.18 -6.75
CA SER A 203 15.42 -27.02 -7.74
C SER A 203 15.97 -28.33 -7.16
N LEU A 204 16.12 -28.42 -5.84
CA LEU A 204 16.61 -29.59 -5.11
C LEU A 204 15.51 -30.56 -4.65
N LYS A 205 14.23 -30.28 -4.93
CA LYS A 205 13.07 -31.12 -4.59
C LYS A 205 12.49 -31.81 -5.82
#